data_AF-A0A9X0R3N6-F1
#
_entry.id   AF-A0A9X0R3N6-F1
#
_cell.length_a   1.000
_cell.length_b   1.000
_cell.length_c   1.000
_cell.angle_alpha   90.00
_cell.angle_beta   90.00
_cell.angle_gamma   90.00
#
_symmetry.space_group_name_H-M   'P 1'
#
loop_
_entity.id
_entity.type
_entity.pdbx_description
1 polymer ?
#
loop_
_entity_poly.entity_id
_entity_poly.type
_entity_poly.pdbx_seq_one_letter_code
_entity_poly.pdbx_strand_id
1 'polypeptide(L)' 'MTVANCRQGDLADAALASSARFVDLDATAWTNNTIRVLARNVSDTTADLGAATLSVQMTKRRVP' A
#
# COMPACT_ATOMS: atom_id res chain seq x y z
N MET A 1 8.87 0.58 -4.49
CA MET A 1 8.22 1.37 -5.56
C MET A 1 8.45 2.84 -5.27
N THR A 2 8.55 3.66 -6.32
CA THR A 2 8.86 5.09 -6.17
C THR A 2 7.63 5.97 -6.39
N VAL A 3 7.46 6.99 -5.55
CA VAL A 3 6.48 8.06 -5.73
C VAL A 3 7.23 9.37 -5.79
N ALA A 4 7.16 10.06 -6.93
CA ALA A 4 7.92 11.28 -7.14
C ALA A 4 7.57 12.36 -6.10
N ASN A 5 8.59 13.04 -5.59
CA ASN A 5 8.50 14.11 -4.60
C ASN A 5 7.88 13.71 -3.25
N CYS A 6 7.89 12.41 -2.91
CA CYS A 6 7.56 11.97 -1.56
C CYS A 6 8.78 12.09 -0.64
N ARG A 7 8.53 12.51 0.60
CA ARG A 7 9.50 12.69 1.68
C ARG A 7 8.93 12.06 2.94
N GLN A 8 9.82 11.68 3.85
CA GLN A 8 9.40 11.17 5.15
C GLN A 8 8.48 12.18 5.84
N GLY A 9 7.36 11.69 6.38
CA GLY A 9 6.31 12.52 6.99
C GLY A 9 5.20 12.99 6.03
N ASP A 10 5.35 12.80 4.71
CA ASP A 10 4.25 12.99 3.77
C ASP A 10 3.14 11.95 4.00
N LEU A 11 1.89 12.38 3.84
CA LEU A 11 0.76 11.46 3.75
C LEU A 11 0.83 10.69 2.43
N ALA A 12 0.56 9.39 2.50
CA ALA A 12 0.53 8.50 1.35
C ALA A 12 -0.73 7.64 1.37
N ASP A 13 -1.12 7.17 0.19
CA ASP A 13 -2.22 6.23 0.00
C ASP A 13 -1.74 5.05 -0.85
N ALA A 14 -2.24 3.86 -0.56
CA ALA A 14 -1.98 2.66 -1.34
C ALA A 14 -3.26 1.88 -1.59
N ALA A 15 -3.44 1.43 -2.82
CA ALA A 15 -4.57 0.61 -3.24
C ALA A 15 -4.08 -0.59 -4.05
N LEU A 16 -4.76 -1.72 -3.93
CA LEU A 16 -4.53 -2.86 -4.81
C LEU A 16 -5.10 -2.55 -6.20
N ALA A 17 -4.37 -2.93 -7.25
CA ALA A 17 -4.86 -2.79 -8.62
C ALA A 17 -6.07 -3.69 -8.92
N SER A 18 -6.28 -4.72 -8.10
CA SER A 18 -7.46 -5.59 -8.08
C SER A 18 -8.16 -5.48 -6.74
N SER A 19 -9.50 -5.55 -6.74
CA SER A 19 -10.27 -5.51 -5.50
C SER A 19 -10.05 -6.79 -4.69
N ALA A 20 -9.44 -6.67 -3.51
CA ALA A 20 -9.37 -7.75 -2.52
C ALA A 20 -10.20 -7.38 -1.30
N ARG A 21 -11.17 -8.24 -0.96
CA ARG A 21 -12.14 -7.98 0.13
C ARG A 21 -11.61 -8.23 1.55
N PHE A 22 -10.40 -8.77 1.67
CA PHE A 22 -9.84 -9.25 2.94
C PHE A 22 -8.44 -8.68 3.22
N VAL A 23 -7.98 -7.72 2.43
CA VAL A 23 -6.65 -7.14 2.60
C VAL A 23 -6.79 -5.63 2.73
N ASP A 24 -6.43 -5.12 3.90
CA ASP A 24 -6.26 -3.69 4.12
C ASP A 24 -4.80 -3.30 3.85
N LEU A 25 -4.62 -2.14 3.23
CA LEU A 25 -3.32 -1.54 2.99
C LEU A 25 -3.15 -0.29 3.86
N ASP A 26 -2.01 -0.20 4.54
CA ASP A 26 -1.52 1.04 5.14
C ASP A 26 -0.25 1.49 4.42
N ALA A 27 -0.09 2.79 4.23
CA ALA A 27 0.98 3.39 3.44
C ALA A 27 1.63 4.55 4.20
N THR A 28 2.97 4.54 4.23
CA THR A 28 3.75 5.59 4.87
C THR A 28 4.95 5.95 4.02
N ALA A 29 5.20 7.26 3.86
CA ALA A 29 6.41 7.73 3.22
C ALA A 29 7.63 7.43 4.13
N TRP A 30 8.56 6.63 3.62
CA TRP A 30 9.67 6.09 4.42
C TRP A 30 10.97 6.85 4.16
N THR A 31 11.39 6.97 2.90
CA THR A 31 12.54 7.79 2.49
C THR A 31 12.18 8.65 1.27
N ASN A 32 13.16 9.37 0.72
CA ASN A 32 12.97 10.16 -0.48
C ASN A 32 12.47 9.29 -1.64
N ASN A 33 11.29 9.64 -2.12
CA ASN A 33 10.55 8.97 -3.17
C ASN A 33 10.19 7.51 -2.88
N THR A 34 10.28 6.99 -1.64
CA THR A 34 9.88 5.61 -1.34
C THR A 34 8.74 5.54 -0.34
N ILE A 35 7.80 4.65 -0.64
CA ILE A 35 6.67 4.32 0.21
C ILE A 35 6.88 2.91 0.78
N ARG A 36 6.60 2.76 2.07
CA ARG A 36 6.44 1.46 2.72
C ARG A 36 4.95 1.15 2.78
N VAL A 37 4.59 -0.05 2.35
CA VAL A 37 3.20 -0.55 2.42
C VAL A 37 3.16 -1.73 3.39
N LEU A 38 2.19 -1.69 4.30
CA LEU A 38 1.82 -2.81 5.14
C LEU A 38 0.50 -3.37 4.62
N ALA A 39 0.49 -4.65 4.25
CA ALA A 39 -0.73 -5.37 3.92
C ALA A 39 -1.13 -6.22 5.14
N ARG A 40 -2.41 -6.15 5.54
CA ARG A 40 -2.94 -6.94 6.66
C ARG A 40 -4.15 -7.73 6.19
N ASN A 41 -4.19 -9.00 6.56
CA ASN A 41 -5.43 -9.77 6.48
C ASN A 41 -6.42 -9.23 7.52
N VAL A 42 -7.63 -8.87 7.09
CA VAL A 42 -8.71 -8.37 7.96
C VAL A 42 -9.90 -9.32 8.03
N SER A 43 -9.80 -10.52 7.46
CA SER A 43 -10.78 -11.57 7.68
C SER A 43 -10.46 -12.42 8.91
N ASP A 44 -11.48 -13.10 9.42
CA ASP A 44 -11.33 -14.13 10.47
C ASP A 44 -10.84 -15.48 9.91
N THR A 45 -10.33 -15.51 8.67
CA THR A 45 -9.98 -16.73 7.95
C THR A 45 -8.60 -16.64 7.33
N THR A 46 -7.92 -17.79 7.27
CA THR A 46 -6.65 -17.94 6.57
C THR A 46 -6.86 -18.88 5.39
N ALA A 47 -6.39 -18.48 4.21
CA ALA A 47 -6.35 -19.32 3.03
C ALA A 47 -4.95 -19.25 2.42
N ASP A 48 -4.41 -20.39 2.05
CA ASP A 48 -3.18 -20.44 1.28
C ASP A 48 -3.47 -20.01 -0.15
N LEU A 49 -2.91 -18.87 -0.52
CA LEU A 49 -2.89 -18.41 -1.90
C LEU A 49 -1.66 -19.01 -2.56
N GLY A 50 -1.82 -19.58 -3.75
CA GLY A 50 -0.67 -19.86 -4.60
C GLY A 50 0.13 -18.59 -4.85
N ALA A 51 1.42 -18.73 -5.20
CA ALA A 51 2.27 -17.58 -5.48
C ALA A 51 1.61 -16.67 -6.54
N ALA A 52 1.29 -15.45 -6.14
CA ALA A 52 0.61 -14.46 -6.97
C ALA A 52 1.31 -13.10 -6.86
N THR A 53 1.44 -12.40 -7.98
CA THR A 53 1.93 -11.02 -7.97
C THR A 53 0.82 -10.10 -7.48
N LEU A 54 1.10 -9.35 -6.42
CA LEU A 54 0.24 -8.26 -5.96
C LEU A 54 0.70 -6.95 -6.60
N SER A 55 -0.17 -6.33 -7.39
CA SER A 55 0.05 -5.00 -7.95
C SER A 55 -0.55 -3.94 -7.01
N VAL A 56 0.29 -3.03 -6.52
CA VAL A 56 -0.11 -1.95 -5.62
C VAL A 56 0.14 -0.61 -6.31
N GLN A 57 -0.88 0.24 -6.38
CA GLN A 57 -0.75 1.64 -6.76
C GLN A 57 -0.52 2.48 -5.51
N MET A 58 0.35 3.48 -5.63
CA MET A 58 0.74 4.35 -4.52
C MET A 58 0.64 5.81 -4.96
N THR A 59 0.06 6.66 -4.11
CA THR A 59 -0.02 8.10 -4.38
C THR A 59 0.36 8.92 -3.16
N LYS A 60 1.07 10.03 -3.38
CA LYS A 60 1.29 11.04 -2.33
C LYS A 60 -0.01 11.81 -2.15
N ARG A 61 -0.52 11.87 -0.92
CA ARG A 61 -1.77 12.55 -0.59
C ARG A 61 -1.49 14.01 -0.29
N ARG A 62 -2.23 14.91 -0.92
CA ARG A 62 -2.21 16.35 -0.60
C ARG A 62 -3.22 16.59 0.52
N VAL A 63 -2.85 17.38 1.53
CA VAL A 63 -3.81 17.88 2.52
C VAL A 63 -4.73 18.88 1.79
N PRO A 64 -6.06 18.82 2.01
CA PRO A 64 -7.01 19.80 1.48
C PRO A 64 -6.63 21.24 1.84
#